data_AF-A0A6I3H9Y9-F1
#
_entry.id   AF-A0A6I3H9Y9-F1
#
_cell.length_a   1.000
_cell.length_b   1.000
_cell.length_c   1.000
_cell.angle_alpha   90.00
_cell.angle_beta   90.00
_cell.angle_gamma   90.00
#
_symmetry.space_group_name_H-M   'P 1'
#
loop_
_entity.id
_entity.type
_entity.pdbx_description
1 polymer ?
#
loop_
_entity_poly.entity_id
_entity_poly.type
_entity_poly.pdbx_seq_one_letter_code
_entity_poly.pdbx_strand_id
1 'polypeptide(L)'
;MIELAASFDAQLSTLAPYLIYLIVGVIVFFETGVLFAFFLPGDSILFSSGLVAAAHGNVNILILVSVIFIAAFFGDQIGFVLGR
;
A
#
# COMPACT_ATOMS: atom_id res chain seq x y z
N MET A 1 5.40 -32.25 -5.44
CA MET A 1 4.25 -31.37 -5.76
C MET A 1 3.63 -30.79 -4.50
N ILE A 2 3.25 -31.59 -3.49
CA ILE A 2 2.63 -31.09 -2.24
C ILE A 2 3.62 -30.31 -1.34
N GLU A 3 4.87 -30.78 -1.16
CA GLU A 3 5.88 -30.02 -0.39
C GLU A 3 6.29 -28.70 -1.05
N LEU A 4 6.32 -28.66 -2.39
CA LEU A 4 6.61 -27.43 -3.12
C LEU A 4 5.54 -26.38 -2.83
N ALA A 5 4.26 -26.75 -2.91
CA ALA A 5 3.16 -25.84 -2.61
C ALA A 5 3.22 -25.30 -1.17
N ALA A 6 3.48 -26.18 -0.18
CA ALA A 6 3.61 -25.77 1.22
C ALA A 6 4.76 -24.77 1.46
N SER A 7 5.88 -24.92 0.74
CA SER A 7 7.00 -23.99 0.83
C SER A 7 6.67 -22.62 0.23
N PHE A 8 5.92 -22.59 -0.88
CA PHE A 8 5.45 -21.35 -1.51
C PHE A 8 4.47 -20.59 -0.62
N ASP A 9 3.51 -21.28 0.01
CA ASP A 9 2.56 -20.67 0.95
C ASP A 9 3.26 -20.02 2.15
N ALA A 10 4.26 -20.70 2.72
CA ALA A 10 5.05 -20.16 3.84
C ALA A 10 5.84 -18.90 3.46
N GLN A 11 6.43 -18.89 2.25
CA GLN A 11 7.13 -17.72 1.73
C GLN A 11 6.16 -16.56 1.43
N LEU A 12 5.00 -16.84 0.84
CA LEU A 12 4.01 -15.83 0.50
C LEU A 12 3.40 -15.18 1.75
N SER A 13 3.13 -15.98 2.78
CA SER A 13 2.59 -15.51 4.06
C SER A 13 3.51 -14.48 4.73
N THR A 14 4.83 -14.68 4.64
CA THR A 14 5.83 -13.75 5.18
C THR A 14 5.91 -12.45 4.38
N LEU A 15 5.67 -12.52 3.06
CA LEU A 15 5.75 -11.35 2.16
C LEU A 15 4.46 -10.52 2.12
N ALA A 16 3.32 -11.12 2.48
CA ALA A 16 2.01 -10.48 2.41
C ALA A 16 1.93 -9.09 3.09
N PRO A 17 2.47 -8.87 4.32
CA PRO A 17 2.41 -7.56 4.96
C PRO A 17 3.19 -6.48 4.19
N TYR A 18 4.36 -6.84 3.68
CA TYR A 18 5.22 -5.93 2.91
C TYR A 18 4.58 -5.55 1.57
N LEU A 19 3.92 -6.51 0.91
CA LEU A 19 3.17 -6.24 -0.32
C LEU A 19 2.01 -5.27 -0.07
N ILE A 20 1.30 -5.40 1.06
CA ILE A 20 0.23 -4.46 1.42
C ILE A 20 0.78 -3.05 1.57
N TYR A 21 1.89 -2.88 2.31
CA TYR A 21 2.51 -1.56 2.48
C TYR A 21 2.94 -0.94 1.15
N LEU A 22 3.58 -1.74 0.29
CA LEU A 22 4.06 -1.30 -1.01
C LEU A 22 2.89 -0.90 -1.93
N ILE A 23 1.87 -1.75 -2.07
CA ILE A 23 0.74 -1.52 -2.97
C ILE A 23 -0.05 -0.29 -2.52
N VAL A 24 -0.37 -0.18 -1.23
CA VAL A 24 -1.11 0.96 -0.68
C VAL A 24 -0.31 2.25 -0.88
N GLY A 25 0.98 2.23 -0.56
CA GLY A 25 1.85 3.39 -0.73
C GLY A 25 1.95 3.84 -2.19
N VAL A 26 2.15 2.91 -3.13
CA VAL A 26 2.22 3.23 -4.57
C VAL A 26 0.91 3.83 -5.06
N ILE A 27 -0.23 3.27 -4.69
CA ILE A 27 -1.54 3.77 -5.13
C ILE A 27 -1.79 5.19 -4.61
N VAL A 28 -1.60 5.42 -3.31
CA VAL A 28 -1.77 6.75 -2.70
C VAL A 28 -0.83 7.77 -3.32
N PHE A 29 0.43 7.39 -3.58
CA PHE A 29 1.41 8.26 -4.24
C PHE A 29 0.95 8.66 -5.65
N PHE A 30 0.47 7.71 -6.46
CA PHE A 30 0.00 8.02 -7.81
C PHE A 30 -1.26 8.88 -7.80
N GLU A 31 -2.23 8.57 -6.94
CA GLU A 31 -3.48 9.34 -6.85
C GLU A 31 -3.25 10.79 -6.42
N THR A 32 -2.33 11.03 -5.46
CA THR A 32 -2.00 12.38 -4.99
C THR A 32 -1.04 13.12 -5.93
N GLY A 33 -0.11 12.42 -6.59
CA GLY A 33 0.93 13.05 -7.41
C GLY A 33 0.68 13.10 -8.91
N VAL A 34 -0.23 12.29 -9.45
CA VAL A 34 -0.49 12.21 -10.90
C VAL A 34 -1.94 12.53 -11.18
N LEU A 35 -2.20 13.66 -11.85
CA LEU A 35 -3.57 14.11 -12.19
C LEU A 35 -4.39 13.07 -12.96
N PHE A 36 -3.74 12.20 -13.74
CA PHE A 36 -4.41 11.14 -14.51
C PHE A 36 -4.80 9.92 -13.66
N ALA A 37 -4.18 9.73 -12.50
CA ALA A 37 -4.44 8.60 -11.60
C ALA A 37 -5.62 8.83 -10.66
N PHE A 38 -6.37 9.94 -10.80
CA PHE A 38 -7.57 10.24 -10.02
C PHE A 38 -8.68 9.16 -10.11
N PHE A 39 -8.60 8.26 -11.10
CA PHE A 39 -9.50 7.12 -11.19
C PHE A 39 -9.22 6.01 -10.16
N LEU A 40 -8.04 5.99 -9.51
CA LEU A 40 -7.76 5.01 -8.48
C LEU A 40 -8.57 5.32 -7.21
N PRO A 41 -9.25 4.32 -6.60
CA PRO A 41 -10.06 4.53 -5.41
C PRO A 41 -9.20 4.45 -4.12
N GLY A 42 -8.36 5.44 -3.86
CA GLY A 42 -7.43 5.46 -2.73
C GLY A 42 -8.10 5.45 -1.37
N ASP A 43 -9.16 6.22 -1.17
CA ASP A 43 -9.89 6.23 0.12
C ASP A 43 -10.43 4.85 0.49
N SER A 44 -10.96 4.12 -0.50
CA SER A 44 -11.47 2.76 -0.30
C SER A 44 -10.34 1.77 0.00
N ILE A 45 -9.16 1.97 -0.59
CA ILE A 45 -7.96 1.15 -0.35
C ILE A 45 -7.36 1.46 1.02
N LEU A 46 -7.32 2.73 1.43
CA LEU A 46 -6.91 3.16 2.77
C LEU A 46 -7.80 2.51 3.83
N PHE A 47 -9.13 2.58 3.65
CA PHE A 47 -10.08 1.90 4.54
C PHE A 47 -9.87 0.39 4.57
N SER A 48 -9.76 -0.25 3.40
CA SER A 48 -9.56 -1.70 3.30
C SER A 48 -8.23 -2.14 3.93
N SER A 49 -7.15 -1.38 3.75
CA SER A 49 -5.84 -1.66 4.33
C SER A 49 -5.84 -1.52 5.85
N GLY A 50 -6.57 -0.54 6.39
CA GLY A 50 -6.80 -0.40 7.83
C GLY A 50 -7.61 -1.55 8.41
N LEU A 51 -8.65 -2.01 7.70
CA LEU A 51 -9.41 -3.21 8.07
C LEU A 51 -8.54 -4.46 8.09
N VAL A 52 -7.69 -4.65 7.06
CA VAL A 52 -6.74 -5.76 6.99
C VAL A 52 -5.71 -5.68 8.12
N ALA A 53 -5.22 -4.48 8.45
CA ALA A 53 -4.31 -4.27 9.58
C ALA A 53 -4.96 -4.61 10.94
N ALA A 54 -6.24 -4.33 11.10
CA ALA A 54 -7.00 -4.70 12.29
C ALA A 54 -7.32 -6.20 12.35
N ALA A 55 -7.59 -6.83 11.21
CA ALA A 55 -7.95 -8.25 11.12
C ALA A 55 -6.74 -9.20 11.20
N HIS A 56 -5.57 -8.78 10.71
CA HIS A 56 -4.35 -9.57 10.68
C HIS A 56 -3.27 -8.95 11.56
N GLY A 57 -2.94 -9.60 12.68
CA GLY A 57 -1.91 -9.15 13.61
C GLY A 57 -0.47 -9.09 13.05
N ASN A 58 -0.25 -9.56 11.82
CA ASN A 58 1.03 -9.48 11.11
C ASN A 58 1.25 -8.13 10.41
N VAL A 59 0.23 -7.28 10.31
CA VAL A 59 0.31 -5.97 9.66
C VAL A 59 0.31 -4.89 10.73
N ASN A 60 1.47 -4.28 10.97
CA ASN A 60 1.62 -3.16 11.90
C ASN A 60 1.01 -1.87 11.31
N ILE A 61 0.03 -1.32 12.04
CA ILE A 61 -0.67 -0.08 11.69
C ILE A 61 0.24 1.16 11.67
N LEU A 62 1.24 1.23 12.56
CA LEU A 62 2.16 2.37 12.61
C LEU A 62 3.03 2.44 11.35
N ILE A 63 3.48 1.28 10.85
CA ILE A 63 4.24 1.19 9.60
C ILE A 63 3.33 1.57 8.43
N LEU A 64 2.10 1.05 8.39
CA LEU A 64 1.13 1.36 7.34
C LEU A 64 0.88 2.87 7.24
N VAL A 65 0.56 3.52 8.37
CA VAL A 65 0.33 4.98 8.45
C VAL A 65 1.56 5.76 8.03
N SER A 66 2.75 5.36 8.47
CA SER A 66 4.00 6.03 8.10
C SER A 66 4.27 5.96 6.60
N VAL A 67 4.05 4.79 5.97
CA VAL A 67 4.21 4.59 4.53
C VAL A 67 3.20 5.43 3.75
N ILE A 68 1.91 5.43 4.16
CA ILE A 68 0.86 6.25 3.55
C ILE A 68 1.22 7.74 3.61
N PHE A 69 1.68 8.22 4.78
CA PHE A 69 2.05 9.62 4.97
C PHE A 69 3.19 10.04 4.05
N ILE A 70 4.26 9.23 4.00
CA ILE A 70 5.41 9.49 3.13
C ILE A 70 4.97 9.48 1.65
N ALA A 71 4.17 8.49 1.24
CA ALA A 71 3.66 8.39 -0.12
C ALA A 71 2.82 9.61 -0.52
N ALA A 72 1.86 10.02 0.32
CA ALA A 72 1.02 11.18 0.06
C ALA A 72 1.84 12.49 0.01
N PHE A 73 2.79 12.67 0.93
CA PHE A 73 3.63 13.86 0.97
C PHE A 73 4.49 13.99 -0.29
N PHE A 74 5.18 12.92 -0.70
CA PHE A 74 5.99 12.97 -1.92
C PHE A 74 5.14 13.03 -3.19
N GLY A 75 3.97 12.39 -3.19
CA GLY A 75 3.00 12.48 -4.27
C GLY A 75 2.61 13.93 -4.53
N ASP A 76 2.12 14.63 -3.50
CA ASP A 76 1.71 16.05 -3.58
C ASP A 76 2.85 16.96 -4.10
N GLN A 77 4.07 16.78 -3.59
CA GLN A 77 5.23 17.55 -4.05
C GLN A 77 5.53 17.34 -5.54
N ILE A 78 5.42 16.10 -6.03
CA ILE A 78 5.64 15.77 -7.44
C ILE A 78 4.49 16.30 -8.30
N GLY A 79 3.25 16.18 -7.81
CA GLY A 79 2.06 16.74 -8.45
C GLY A 79 2.15 18.25 -8.61
N PHE A 80 2.63 18.95 -7.57
CA PHE A 80 2.88 20.40 -7.62
C PHE A 80 3.92 20.75 -8.69
N VAL A 81 5.04 20.02 -8.73
CA VAL A 81 6.10 20.26 -9.72
C VAL A 81 5.63 19.95 -11.15
N LEU A 82 4.81 18.93 -11.35
CA LEU A 82 4.22 18.58 -12.65
C LEU A 82 3.17 19.59 -13.11
N GLY A 83 2.44 20.20 -12.17
CA GLY A 83 1.39 21.18 -12.46
C GLY A 83 1.89 22.61 -12.66
N ARG A 84 3.14 22.93 -12.28
CA ARG A 84 3.80 24.21 -12.53
C ARG A 84 4.35 24.30 -13.95
#